data_AF-A0A0B6F6S6-F1
#
_entry.id   AF-A0A0B6F6S6-F1
#
_cell.length_a   1.000
_cell.length_b   1.000
_cell.length_c   1.000
_cell.angle_alpha   90.00
_cell.angle_beta   90.00
_cell.angle_gamma   90.00
#
_symmetry.space_group_name_H-M   'P 1'
#
loop_
_entity.id
_entity.type
_entity.pdbx_description
1 polymer ?
#
loop_
_entity_poly.entity_id
_entity_poly.type
_entity_poly.pdbx_seq_one_letter_code
_entity_poly.pdbx_strand_id
1 'polypeptide(L)'
;MWLDGYHQHFGKMLEAFLSTTVPTTLADLTPLQRKQVTDGTKEFPFEIVLEILNSKHSYEEKVSRILAINGTWMNAMSGSQWAIGPLSSTAHSERVGIGIRWDEIAFSPLLNIAENLIDTYPIWPGVLMEFSHMQETDRDYYRQRIQKN
;
A
#
# COMPACT_ATOMS: atom_id res chain seq x y z
N MET A 1 1.44 -16.31 -26.51
CA MET A 1 1.19 -14.89 -26.18
C MET A 1 0.17 -14.80 -25.05
N TRP A 2 0.50 -15.34 -23.87
CA TRP A 2 -0.38 -15.40 -22.68
C TRP A 2 0.10 -14.44 -21.58
N LEU A 3 1.44 -14.26 -21.49
CA LEU A 3 2.11 -13.27 -20.65
C LEU A 3 1.75 -11.82 -21.00
N ASP A 4 1.57 -11.50 -22.29
CA ASP A 4 1.22 -10.13 -22.71
C ASP A 4 -0.21 -9.76 -22.30
N GLY A 5 -1.15 -10.71 -22.38
CA GLY A 5 -2.52 -10.52 -21.91
C GLY A 5 -2.60 -10.40 -20.38
N TYR A 6 -1.76 -11.16 -19.66
CA TYR A 6 -1.67 -11.11 -18.20
C TYR A 6 -1.13 -9.74 -17.75
N HIS A 7 0.02 -9.30 -18.27
CA HIS A 7 0.56 -7.97 -17.95
C HIS A 7 -0.39 -6.83 -18.33
N GLN A 8 -1.09 -6.94 -19.46
CA GLN A 8 -2.10 -5.95 -19.85
C GLN A 8 -3.28 -5.90 -18.87
N HIS A 9 -3.76 -7.05 -18.39
CA HIS A 9 -4.89 -7.09 -17.46
C HIS A 9 -4.52 -6.43 -16.12
N PHE A 10 -3.43 -6.85 -15.49
CA PHE A 10 -3.01 -6.26 -14.23
C PHE A 10 -2.58 -4.80 -14.42
N GLY A 11 -1.88 -4.47 -15.52
CA GLY A 11 -1.51 -3.09 -15.87
C GLY A 11 -2.71 -2.15 -15.88
N LYS A 12 -3.83 -2.56 -16.51
CA LYS A 12 -5.09 -1.80 -16.48
C LYS A 12 -5.69 -1.67 -15.09
N MET A 13 -5.57 -2.70 -14.24
CA MET A 13 -6.04 -2.60 -12.85
C MET A 13 -5.22 -1.59 -12.05
N LEU A 14 -3.90 -1.59 -12.22
CA LEU A 14 -3.05 -0.58 -11.59
C LEU A 14 -3.38 0.82 -12.12
N GLU A 15 -3.55 0.99 -13.43
CA GLU A 15 -3.94 2.27 -14.03
C GLU A 15 -5.28 2.76 -13.48
N ALA A 16 -6.29 1.90 -13.40
CA ALA A 16 -7.60 2.24 -12.82
C ALA A 16 -7.47 2.62 -11.33
N PHE A 17 -6.68 1.88 -10.56
CA PHE A 17 -6.43 2.17 -9.15
C PHE A 17 -5.77 3.53 -8.96
N LEU A 18 -4.74 3.86 -9.76
CA LEU A 18 -4.01 5.13 -9.66
C LEU A 18 -4.79 6.32 -10.20
N SER A 19 -5.61 6.13 -11.22
CA SER A 19 -6.40 7.21 -11.84
C SER A 19 -7.70 7.50 -11.08
N THR A 20 -8.24 6.51 -10.34
CA THR A 20 -9.57 6.62 -9.73
C THR A 20 -9.52 6.41 -8.22
N THR A 21 -9.05 5.27 -7.75
CA THR A 21 -9.14 4.89 -6.33
C THR A 21 -8.23 5.75 -5.44
N VAL A 22 -6.97 5.97 -5.84
CA VAL A 22 -6.04 6.80 -5.08
C VAL A 22 -6.55 8.25 -4.98
N PRO A 23 -6.90 8.94 -6.08
CA PRO A 23 -7.43 10.31 -6.01
C PRO A 23 -8.70 10.41 -5.17
N THR A 24 -9.63 9.47 -5.33
CA THR A 24 -10.90 9.46 -4.55
C THR A 24 -10.62 9.30 -3.07
N THR A 25 -9.75 8.35 -2.70
CA THR A 25 -9.37 8.13 -1.29
C THR A 25 -8.73 9.37 -0.69
N LEU A 26 -7.82 10.02 -1.42
CA LEU A 26 -7.16 11.25 -0.95
C LEU A 26 -8.12 12.44 -0.88
N ALA A 27 -9.13 12.49 -1.75
CA ALA A 27 -10.15 13.54 -1.76
C ALA A 27 -11.00 13.52 -0.49
N ASP A 28 -11.30 12.32 0.05
CA ASP A 28 -12.09 12.12 1.26
C ASP A 28 -11.34 12.52 2.55
N LEU A 29 -10.01 12.63 2.49
CA LEU A 29 -9.20 13.05 3.64
C LEU A 29 -9.33 14.55 3.92
N THR A 30 -9.26 14.91 5.21
CA THR A 30 -9.06 16.31 5.60
C THR A 30 -7.75 16.86 5.01
N PRO A 31 -7.62 18.19 4.84
CA PRO A 31 -6.38 18.78 4.31
C PRO A 31 -5.12 18.37 5.06
N LEU A 32 -5.21 18.20 6.39
CA LEU A 32 -4.09 17.78 7.23
C LEU A 32 -3.72 16.31 7.00
N GLN A 33 -4.72 15.42 7.00
CA GLN A 33 -4.53 13.99 6.73
C GLN A 33 -3.97 13.77 5.31
N ARG A 34 -4.53 14.46 4.31
CA ARG A 34 -4.04 14.42 2.93
C ARG A 34 -2.57 14.80 2.88
N LYS A 35 -2.20 15.92 3.51
CA LYS A 35 -0.82 16.38 3.57
C LYS A 35 0.10 15.35 4.24
N GLN A 36 -0.31 14.75 5.36
CA GLN A 36 0.47 13.69 6.02
C GLN A 36 0.78 12.53 5.07
N VAL A 37 -0.20 12.10 4.29
CA VAL A 37 -0.08 10.99 3.34
C VAL A 37 0.74 11.38 2.11
N THR A 38 0.51 12.55 1.52
CA THR A 38 1.17 12.97 0.27
C THR A 38 2.59 13.47 0.47
N ASP A 39 2.89 14.07 1.62
CA ASP A 39 4.22 14.57 1.94
C ASP A 39 5.07 13.46 2.60
N GLY A 40 4.47 12.32 2.96
CA GLY A 40 5.13 11.19 3.61
C GLY A 40 5.80 11.56 4.94
N THR A 41 5.27 12.55 5.66
CA THR A 41 5.91 13.09 6.87
C THR A 41 6.09 12.03 7.96
N LYS A 42 7.11 12.23 8.81
CA LYS A 42 7.68 11.33 9.85
C LYS A 42 6.97 10.00 10.11
N GLU A 43 5.78 10.01 10.68
CA GLU A 43 5.10 8.81 11.18
C GLU A 43 4.03 8.32 10.20
N PHE A 44 3.82 7.00 10.22
CA PHE A 44 2.77 6.34 9.46
C PHE A 44 1.39 6.96 9.80
N PRO A 45 0.47 7.09 8.82
CA PRO A 45 -0.88 7.61 9.01
C PRO A 45 -1.79 6.69 9.85
N PHE A 46 -1.39 6.41 11.09
CA PHE A 46 -2.03 5.47 12.02
C PHE A 46 -3.51 5.77 12.22
N GLU A 47 -3.84 7.02 12.57
CA GLU A 47 -5.22 7.42 12.86
C GLU A 47 -6.14 7.28 11.64
N ILE A 48 -5.63 7.57 10.44
CA ILE A 48 -6.40 7.42 9.20
C ILE A 48 -6.73 5.94 8.96
N VAL A 49 -5.76 5.05 9.14
CA VAL A 49 -5.98 3.60 8.98
C VAL A 49 -6.91 3.06 10.07
N LEU A 50 -6.77 3.54 11.31
CA LEU A 50 -7.67 3.19 12.41
C LEU A 50 -9.12 3.58 12.12
N GLU A 51 -9.35 4.79 11.61
CA GLU A 51 -10.68 5.26 11.19
C GLU A 51 -11.27 4.35 10.10
N ILE A 52 -10.47 3.96 9.09
CA ILE A 52 -10.90 3.05 8.03
C ILE A 52 -11.26 1.67 8.60
N LEU A 53 -10.43 1.10 9.47
CA LEU A 53 -10.67 -0.21 10.07
C LEU A 53 -11.98 -0.24 10.87
N ASN A 54 -12.26 0.82 11.63
CA ASN A 54 -13.47 0.95 12.45
C ASN A 54 -14.71 1.43 11.68
N SER A 55 -14.57 1.82 10.41
CA SER A 55 -15.69 2.30 9.60
C SER A 55 -16.70 1.20 9.23
N LYS A 56 -17.86 1.62 8.70
CA LYS A 56 -18.89 0.74 8.12
C LYS A 56 -18.67 0.40 6.65
N HIS A 57 -17.53 0.77 6.08
CA HIS A 57 -17.18 0.45 4.70
C HIS A 57 -17.15 -1.07 4.46
N SER A 58 -17.36 -1.49 3.21
CA SER A 58 -17.22 -2.90 2.84
C SER A 58 -15.77 -3.35 3.01
N TYR A 59 -15.54 -4.67 3.01
CA TYR A 59 -14.20 -5.23 3.08
C TYR A 59 -13.30 -4.68 1.96
N GLU A 60 -13.78 -4.73 0.72
CA GLU A 60 -13.05 -4.29 -0.48
C GLU A 60 -12.76 -2.79 -0.44
N GLU A 61 -13.72 -2.00 0.07
CA GLU A 61 -13.52 -0.56 0.23
C GLU A 61 -12.48 -0.26 1.32
N LYS A 62 -12.47 -1.00 2.43
CA LYS A 62 -11.41 -0.88 3.45
C LYS A 62 -10.04 -1.25 2.87
N VAL A 63 -9.94 -2.39 2.18
CA VAL A 63 -8.69 -2.87 1.55
C VAL A 63 -8.14 -1.80 0.61
N SER A 64 -8.97 -1.32 -0.31
CA SER A 64 -8.55 -0.35 -1.33
C SER A 64 -8.14 1.00 -0.73
N ARG A 65 -8.86 1.49 0.30
CA ARG A 65 -8.48 2.72 1.02
C ARG A 65 -7.17 2.54 1.77
N ILE A 66 -7.00 1.48 2.56
CA ILE A 66 -5.74 1.22 3.29
C ILE A 66 -4.56 1.08 2.33
N LEU A 67 -4.75 0.34 1.22
CA LEU A 67 -3.76 0.21 0.16
C LEU A 67 -3.36 1.58 -0.40
N ALA A 68 -4.33 2.43 -0.74
CA ALA A 68 -4.09 3.76 -1.29
C ALA A 68 -3.33 4.66 -0.30
N ILE A 69 -3.72 4.65 0.98
CA ILE A 69 -3.05 5.42 2.04
C ILE A 69 -1.61 4.94 2.23
N ASN A 70 -1.41 3.64 2.42
CA ASN A 70 -0.10 3.07 2.68
C ASN A 70 0.86 3.32 1.50
N GLY A 71 0.48 2.92 0.29
CA GLY A 71 1.37 3.05 -0.85
C GLY A 71 1.63 4.51 -1.27
N THR A 72 0.66 5.42 -1.09
CA THR A 72 0.92 6.86 -1.33
C THR A 72 1.95 7.41 -0.34
N TRP A 73 1.79 7.09 0.94
CA TRP A 73 2.72 7.52 1.98
C TRP A 73 4.11 6.91 1.82
N MET A 74 4.21 5.63 1.44
CA MET A 74 5.50 4.99 1.17
C MET A 74 6.20 5.62 -0.04
N ASN A 75 5.46 5.87 -1.14
CA ASN A 75 6.03 6.50 -2.34
C ASN A 75 6.53 7.92 -2.09
N ALA A 76 5.86 8.70 -1.25
CA ALA A 76 6.20 10.10 -1.01
C ALA A 76 7.65 10.31 -0.55
N MET A 77 8.21 9.39 0.25
CA MET A 77 9.50 9.61 0.92
C MET A 77 10.51 8.48 0.79
N SER A 78 10.15 7.32 0.23
CA SER A 78 11.10 6.20 0.06
C SER A 78 11.70 6.06 -1.33
N GLY A 79 11.20 6.81 -2.32
CA GLY A 79 11.59 6.61 -3.73
C GLY A 79 10.97 5.35 -4.36
N SER A 80 10.05 4.67 -3.67
CA SER A 80 9.28 3.59 -4.27
C SER A 80 8.33 4.09 -5.35
N GLN A 81 7.91 3.16 -6.18
CA GLN A 81 6.89 3.37 -7.20
C GLN A 81 5.82 2.29 -7.08
N TRP A 82 4.59 2.67 -7.41
CA TRP A 82 3.51 1.70 -7.57
C TRP A 82 3.89 0.65 -8.61
N ALA A 83 3.66 -0.62 -8.28
CA ALA A 83 4.00 -1.73 -9.14
C ALA A 83 3.01 -2.86 -8.97
N ILE A 84 3.10 -3.81 -9.88
CA ILE A 84 2.37 -5.07 -9.84
C ILE A 84 3.39 -6.17 -9.63
N GLY A 85 3.08 -7.10 -8.73
CA GLY A 85 3.96 -8.20 -8.43
C GLY A 85 3.25 -9.34 -7.72
N PRO A 86 4.00 -10.42 -7.43
CA PRO A 86 3.47 -11.59 -6.73
C PRO A 86 3.03 -11.22 -5.30
N LEU A 87 1.88 -11.72 -4.87
CA LEU A 87 1.36 -11.46 -3.52
C LEU A 87 1.93 -12.38 -2.44
N SER A 88 2.69 -13.42 -2.82
CA SER A 88 3.44 -14.27 -1.90
C SER A 88 4.90 -14.37 -2.31
N SER A 89 5.77 -14.62 -1.33
CA SER A 89 7.20 -14.84 -1.53
C SER A 89 7.54 -16.22 -2.11
N THR A 90 6.53 -17.05 -2.42
CA THR A 90 6.76 -18.38 -2.98
C THR A 90 7.02 -18.30 -4.48
N ALA A 91 7.94 -19.13 -4.98
CA ALA A 91 8.32 -19.18 -6.40
C ALA A 91 7.15 -19.58 -7.35
N HIS A 92 6.01 -19.98 -6.79
CA HIS A 92 4.81 -20.40 -7.50
C HIS A 92 3.58 -19.57 -7.12
N SER A 93 3.76 -18.32 -6.66
CA SER A 93 2.65 -17.44 -6.33
C SER A 93 1.73 -17.23 -7.54
N GLU A 94 0.54 -17.85 -7.52
CA GLU A 94 -0.44 -17.69 -8.61
C GLU A 94 -1.19 -16.34 -8.53
N ARG A 95 -1.17 -15.71 -7.34
CA ARG A 95 -1.79 -14.40 -7.11
C ARG A 95 -0.81 -13.27 -7.40
N VAL A 96 -1.28 -12.31 -8.18
CA VAL A 96 -0.60 -11.06 -8.53
C VAL A 96 -1.49 -9.90 -8.12
N GLY A 97 -0.89 -8.82 -7.64
CA GLY A 97 -1.65 -7.65 -7.20
C GLY A 97 -0.79 -6.40 -7.04
N ILE A 98 -1.42 -5.35 -6.53
CA ILE A 98 -0.82 -4.02 -6.40
C ILE A 98 0.06 -3.97 -5.16
N GLY A 99 1.24 -3.40 -5.34
CA GLY A 99 2.20 -3.15 -4.29
C GLY A 99 3.08 -1.95 -4.61
N ILE A 100 4.24 -1.91 -3.97
CA ILE A 100 5.27 -0.92 -4.27
C ILE A 100 6.59 -1.61 -4.54
N ARG A 101 7.42 -0.98 -5.36
CA ARG A 101 8.75 -1.43 -5.72
C ARG A 101 9.78 -0.34 -5.46
N TRP A 102 10.89 -0.70 -4.83
CA TRP A 102 12.06 0.15 -4.65
C TRP A 102 13.13 -0.24 -5.68
N ASP A 103 13.02 0.30 -6.89
CA ASP A 103 13.91 -0.04 -8.01
C ASP A 103 14.04 -1.58 -8.18
N GLU A 104 15.24 -2.10 -8.47
CA GLU A 104 15.52 -3.54 -8.52
C GLU A 104 15.78 -4.16 -7.13
N ILE A 105 15.61 -3.40 -6.04
CA ILE A 105 15.98 -3.84 -4.68
C ILE A 105 14.92 -4.80 -4.10
N ALA A 106 13.66 -4.39 -4.12
CA ALA A 106 12.58 -5.13 -3.45
C ALA A 106 11.19 -4.74 -3.97
N PHE A 107 10.26 -5.69 -3.82
CA PHE A 107 8.82 -5.50 -4.00
C PHE A 107 8.08 -5.82 -2.69
N SER A 108 7.15 -4.95 -2.30
CA SER A 108 6.24 -5.16 -1.16
C SER A 108 4.80 -5.36 -1.65
N PRO A 109 4.15 -6.51 -1.34
CA PRO A 109 2.80 -6.84 -1.81
C PRO A 109 1.73 -6.16 -0.95
N LEU A 110 1.60 -4.83 -1.08
CA LEU A 110 0.74 -4.03 -0.20
C LEU A 110 -0.73 -4.47 -0.19
N LEU A 111 -1.27 -5.00 -1.29
CA LEU A 111 -2.65 -5.52 -1.33
C LEU A 111 -2.84 -6.63 -0.29
N ASN A 112 -1.96 -7.64 -0.28
CA ASN A 112 -2.05 -8.75 0.66
C ASN A 112 -1.80 -8.30 2.10
N ILE A 113 -0.90 -7.33 2.29
CA ILE A 113 -0.63 -6.71 3.59
C ILE A 113 -1.88 -5.98 4.13
N ALA A 114 -2.64 -5.29 3.28
CA ALA A 114 -3.89 -4.63 3.65
C ALA A 114 -5.02 -5.63 3.96
N GLU A 115 -5.17 -6.69 3.15
CA GLU A 115 -6.11 -7.80 3.40
C GLU A 115 -5.85 -8.41 4.79
N ASN A 116 -4.60 -8.79 5.07
CA ASN A 116 -4.20 -9.38 6.35
C ASN A 116 -4.45 -8.46 7.55
N LEU A 117 -4.21 -7.15 7.39
CA LEU A 117 -4.49 -6.18 8.45
C LEU A 117 -5.98 -6.17 8.81
N ILE A 118 -6.86 -6.13 7.81
CA ILE A 118 -8.31 -6.10 8.02
C ILE A 118 -8.80 -7.40 8.64
N ASP A 119 -8.26 -8.55 8.19
CA ASP A 119 -8.64 -9.86 8.72
C ASP A 119 -8.20 -10.05 10.18
N THR A 120 -7.03 -9.52 10.54
CA THR A 120 -6.43 -9.72 11.86
C THR A 120 -6.90 -8.71 12.91
N TYR A 121 -7.14 -7.47 12.51
CA TYR A 121 -7.46 -6.36 13.43
C TYR A 121 -8.63 -6.63 14.39
N PRO A 122 -9.76 -7.25 13.99
CA PRO A 122 -10.87 -7.56 14.89
C PRO A 122 -10.50 -8.53 16.03
N ILE A 123 -9.50 -9.38 15.80
CA ILE A 123 -9.04 -10.40 16.75
C ILE A 123 -7.92 -9.83 17.63
N TRP A 124 -7.03 -9.04 17.03
CA TRP A 124 -5.88 -8.44 17.72
C TRP A 124 -5.67 -7.00 17.27
N PRO A 125 -6.27 -6.01 17.94
CA PRO A 125 -6.14 -4.61 17.56
C PRO A 125 -4.69 -4.07 17.60
N GLY A 126 -3.82 -4.70 18.41
CA GLY A 126 -2.39 -4.36 18.47
C GLY A 126 -1.64 -4.58 17.16
N VAL A 127 -2.19 -5.37 16.23
CA VAL A 127 -1.62 -5.59 14.89
C VAL A 127 -1.45 -4.29 14.10
N LEU A 128 -2.28 -3.27 14.36
CA LEU A 128 -2.15 -1.97 13.67
C LEU A 128 -0.85 -1.25 14.08
N MET A 129 -0.43 -1.37 15.34
CA MET A 129 0.82 -0.79 15.82
C MET A 129 2.02 -1.46 15.14
N GLU A 130 2.01 -2.79 15.08
CA GLU A 130 3.06 -3.54 14.40
C GLU A 130 3.11 -3.24 12.90
N PHE A 131 1.94 -3.23 12.26
CA PHE A 131 1.79 -2.84 10.87
C PHE A 131 2.41 -1.47 10.58
N SER A 132 2.07 -0.47 11.41
CA SER A 132 2.59 0.90 11.33
C SER A 132 4.11 0.93 11.39
N HIS A 133 4.69 0.29 12.40
CA HIS A 133 6.15 0.21 12.57
C HIS A 133 6.85 -0.50 11.42
N MET A 134 6.25 -1.56 10.87
CA MET A 134 6.80 -2.25 9.71
C MET A 134 6.84 -1.33 8.48
N GLN A 135 5.78 -0.56 8.23
CA GLN A 135 5.76 0.36 7.07
C GLN A 135 6.81 1.47 7.22
N GLU A 136 7.01 1.99 8.43
CA GLU A 136 8.07 2.97 8.74
C GLU A 136 9.47 2.38 8.54
N THR A 137 9.69 1.17 9.05
CA THR A 137 10.96 0.46 8.92
C THR A 137 11.31 0.23 7.46
N ASP A 138 10.37 -0.27 6.67
CA ASP A 138 10.56 -0.51 5.23
C ASP A 138 10.85 0.81 4.49
N ARG A 139 10.03 1.84 4.72
CA ARG A 139 10.21 3.16 4.11
C ARG A 139 11.63 3.70 4.36
N ASP A 140 12.07 3.70 5.62
CA ASP A 140 13.34 4.27 6.02
C ASP A 140 14.53 3.42 5.53
N TYR A 141 14.41 2.10 5.59
CA TYR A 141 15.43 1.17 5.11
C TYR A 141 15.71 1.34 3.61
N TYR A 142 14.66 1.31 2.78
CA TYR A 142 14.83 1.40 1.34
C TYR A 142 15.17 2.81 0.87
N ARG A 143 14.64 3.86 1.52
CA ARG A 143 15.06 5.25 1.29
C ARG A 143 16.57 5.40 1.40
N GLN A 144 17.14 4.89 2.50
CA GLN A 144 18.58 4.99 2.75
C GLN A 144 19.42 4.25 1.70
N ARG A 145 18.90 3.15 1.16
CA ARG A 145 19.62 2.38 0.13
C ARG A 145 19.58 3.03 -1.24
N ILE A 146 18.43 3.58 -1.64
CA ILE A 146 18.32 4.31 -2.90
C ILE A 146 19.23 5.54 -2.88
N GLN A 147 19.34 6.25 -1.74
CA GLN A 147 20.22 7.42 -1.62
C GLN A 147 21.73 7.11 -1.61
N LYS A 148 22.11 5.84 -1.39
CA LYS A 148 23.52 5.41 -1.37
C LYS A 148 24.02 4.90 -2.72
N ASN A 149 23.09 4.68 -3.67
CA ASN A 149 23.36 4.26 -5.04
C ASN A 149 23.37 5.48 -5.97
#